data_AF-A0A7Z9UUW2-F1
#
_entry.id   AF-A0A7Z9UUW2-F1
#
_cell.length_a   1.000
_cell.length_b   1.000
_cell.length_c   1.000
_cell.angle_alpha   90.00
_cell.angle_beta   90.00
_cell.angle_gamma   90.00
#
_symmetry.space_group_name_H-M   'P 1'
#
loop_
_entity.id
_entity.type
_entity.pdbx_description
1 polymer ?
#
loop_
_entity_poly.entity_id
_entity_poly.type
_entity_poly.pdbx_seq_one_letter_code
_entity_poly.pdbx_strand_id
1 'polypeptide(L)'
;MSNATLASIDNEVMCVPTVTTTQYGSHEGGKIPSILVLGMACGEKIRCNYTYQKDWNSYSDNIRCGIMKHDMSMQQARDLVRIHFLQQETKYLAFTMSKSTNTPNDWFHTFGDYSHKNIVDELVTKYKMSNVLPFYNVILDYFWNPPTYMAQNVSPGLFCIVLPELVKTGTLFISDNYEDDGGVIWLPFSMYFLECTVLHADILSAYFIVSFITSYNRDNNPLLRATKKIDRSFMLENLGKNINQEDIYCCVDKKNVDNYTPTLPHTERSMADFTKLISILQQMDNMMFIRYKAITHVGDDKKRTSYLLDSVSTTRFLNHIGGIYIDQTIIKKCNGKKINIQGIKEIHQEPS
;
A
#
# COMPACT_ATOMS: atom_id res chain seq x y z
N MET A 1 11.78 23.24 56.82
CA MET A 1 10.55 23.45 56.02
C MET A 1 10.99 23.69 54.58
N SER A 2 11.01 22.63 53.78
CA SER A 2 11.40 22.66 52.37
C SER A 2 10.15 22.86 51.51
N ASN A 3 10.08 23.98 50.80
CA ASN A 3 9.03 24.23 49.82
C ASN A 3 9.30 23.37 48.58
N ALA A 4 8.50 22.31 48.43
CA ALA A 4 8.43 21.53 47.21
C ALA A 4 7.49 22.24 46.21
N THR A 5 8.07 22.77 45.15
CA THR A 5 7.32 23.32 44.01
C THR A 5 6.74 22.15 43.21
N LEU A 6 5.44 21.93 43.34
CA LEU A 6 4.66 21.03 42.47
C LEU A 6 4.64 21.65 41.06
N ALA A 7 5.39 21.05 40.14
CA ALA A 7 5.23 21.29 38.72
C ALA A 7 3.86 20.73 38.29
N SER A 8 2.93 21.60 37.93
CA SER A 8 1.69 21.23 37.25
C SER A 8 2.05 20.71 35.86
N ILE A 9 1.94 19.40 35.67
CA ILE A 9 1.89 18.81 34.33
C ILE A 9 0.48 19.10 33.81
N ASP A 10 0.37 20.11 32.96
CA ASP A 10 -0.83 20.34 32.16
C ASP A 10 -1.04 19.12 31.26
N ASN A 11 -1.98 18.26 31.65
CA ASN A 11 -2.53 17.25 30.77
C ASN A 11 -3.37 17.98 29.72
N GLU A 12 -2.74 18.44 28.63
CA GLU A 12 -3.46 18.76 27.40
C GLU A 12 -4.20 17.50 26.96
N VAL A 13 -5.48 17.43 27.30
CA VAL A 13 -6.43 16.52 26.67
C VAL A 13 -6.42 16.91 25.20
N MET A 14 -5.64 16.17 24.38
CA MET A 14 -5.72 16.31 22.93
C MET A 14 -7.18 16.10 22.55
N CYS A 15 -7.85 17.19 22.17
CA CYS A 15 -9.19 17.11 21.61
C CYS A 15 -9.10 16.21 20.39
N VAL A 16 -9.64 14.99 20.50
CA VAL A 16 -9.91 14.16 19.33
C VAL A 16 -10.75 15.05 18.41
N PRO A 17 -10.26 15.43 17.21
CA PRO A 17 -11.06 16.23 16.31
C PRO A 17 -12.39 15.51 16.16
N THR A 18 -13.49 16.17 16.49
CA THR A 18 -14.81 15.62 16.21
C THR A 18 -14.90 15.60 14.69
N VAL A 19 -14.47 14.50 14.07
CA VAL A 19 -14.54 14.31 12.64
C VAL A 19 -16.03 14.23 12.33
N THR A 20 -16.60 15.36 11.94
CA THR A 20 -18.01 15.40 11.57
C THR A 20 -18.14 14.63 10.27
N THR A 21 -19.05 13.66 10.26
CA THR A 21 -19.40 12.82 9.11
C THR A 21 -19.80 13.63 7.87
N THR A 22 -20.08 14.92 8.02
CA THR A 22 -20.39 15.85 6.92
C THR A 22 -19.21 16.13 5.99
N GLN A 23 -17.95 16.00 6.45
CA GLN A 23 -16.77 16.30 5.61
C GLN A 23 -16.25 15.08 4.83
N TYR A 24 -16.48 13.87 5.35
CA TYR A 24 -16.01 12.62 4.79
C TYR A 24 -17.25 11.76 4.55
N GLY A 25 -17.74 11.73 3.30
CA GLY A 25 -19.03 11.14 2.95
C GLY A 25 -19.31 9.82 3.66
N SER A 26 -20.49 9.68 4.24
CA SER A 26 -20.89 8.43 4.91
C SER A 26 -21.16 7.35 3.87
N HIS A 27 -20.51 6.19 4.00
CA HIS A 27 -20.93 4.97 3.30
C HIS A 27 -22.06 4.26 4.09
N GLU A 28 -22.63 3.21 3.48
CA GLU A 28 -23.64 2.37 4.10
C GLU A 28 -23.22 1.96 5.53
N GLY A 29 -24.10 2.22 6.50
CA GLY A 29 -23.83 1.98 7.92
C GLY A 29 -23.12 3.11 8.67
N GLY A 30 -22.95 4.29 8.07
CA GLY A 30 -22.44 5.49 8.76
C GLY A 30 -20.95 5.46 9.09
N LYS A 31 -20.21 4.50 8.52
CA LYS A 31 -18.76 4.40 8.70
C LYS A 31 -18.05 5.38 7.78
N ILE A 32 -17.01 6.01 8.32
CA ILE A 32 -16.15 6.90 7.55
C ILE A 32 -15.12 6.03 6.82
N PRO A 33 -15.02 6.11 5.49
CA PRO A 33 -14.03 5.33 4.75
C PRO A 33 -12.62 5.78 5.15
N SER A 34 -11.74 4.81 5.39
CA SER A 34 -10.40 5.06 5.92
C SER A 34 -9.32 4.32 5.13
N ILE A 35 -8.09 4.87 5.12
CA ILE A 35 -6.91 4.30 4.48
C ILE A 35 -5.82 4.18 5.53
N LEU A 36 -5.13 3.05 5.57
CA LEU A 36 -3.91 2.86 6.38
C LEU A 36 -2.68 2.93 5.48
N VAL A 37 -1.74 3.82 5.80
CA VAL A 37 -0.47 3.99 5.08
C VAL A 37 0.67 3.46 5.94
N LEU A 38 1.29 2.36 5.51
CA LEU A 38 2.41 1.68 6.18
C LEU A 38 3.76 2.20 5.69
N GLY A 39 4.77 2.22 6.55
CA GLY A 39 6.17 2.49 6.13
C GLY A 39 6.62 3.93 6.26
N MET A 40 5.83 4.76 6.96
CA MET A 40 6.13 6.15 7.17
C MET A 40 6.93 6.33 8.47
N ALA A 41 8.28 6.33 8.45
CA ALA A 41 9.10 7.10 9.43
C ALA A 41 10.63 7.12 9.31
N CYS A 42 11.16 8.22 9.90
CA CYS A 42 12.49 8.68 10.30
C CYS A 42 13.78 8.05 9.73
N GLY A 43 14.37 8.75 8.75
CA GLY A 43 15.78 9.15 8.79
C GLY A 43 16.02 10.32 9.76
N GLU A 44 17.30 10.63 10.03
CA GLU A 44 17.81 11.59 11.04
C GLU A 44 16.96 12.87 11.20
N LYS A 45 16.99 13.48 12.40
CA LYS A 45 16.47 14.82 12.67
C LYS A 45 17.22 15.86 11.82
N ILE A 46 16.88 15.97 10.55
CA ILE A 46 17.24 17.12 9.74
C ILE A 46 16.27 18.21 10.17
N ARG A 47 16.77 19.21 10.92
CA ARG A 47 16.02 20.44 11.15
C ARG A 47 15.70 21.03 9.79
N CYS A 48 14.42 21.06 9.44
CA CYS A 48 13.97 21.79 8.28
C CYS A 48 14.13 23.28 8.63
N ASN A 49 15.23 23.91 8.20
CA ASN A 49 15.40 25.37 8.28
C ASN A 49 14.50 26.03 7.22
N TYR A 50 13.19 25.89 7.37
CA TYR A 50 12.23 26.53 6.48
C TYR A 50 12.10 27.99 6.90
N THR A 51 12.62 28.90 6.08
CA THR A 51 12.41 30.34 6.26
C THR A 51 11.37 30.81 5.26
N TYR A 52 10.28 31.34 5.79
CA TYR A 52 9.09 31.84 5.09
C TYR A 52 9.39 32.65 3.81
N GLN A 53 8.91 32.18 2.65
CA GLN A 53 8.64 33.04 1.48
C GLN A 53 7.13 33.32 1.37
N LYS A 54 6.81 34.58 1.07
CA LYS A 54 5.57 35.28 1.42
C LYS A 54 4.40 35.05 0.44
N ASP A 55 4.61 34.34 -0.67
CA ASP A 55 3.67 34.37 -1.81
C ASP A 55 2.88 33.07 -2.02
N TRP A 56 2.43 32.44 -0.94
CA TRP A 56 1.65 31.19 -0.97
C TRP A 56 0.30 31.36 -0.29
N ASN A 57 -0.69 31.85 -1.05
CA ASN A 57 -2.06 32.12 -0.60
C ASN A 57 -3.10 31.07 -1.04
N SER A 58 -2.68 29.89 -1.56
CA SER A 58 -3.62 28.90 -2.14
C SER A 58 -3.62 27.52 -1.49
N TYR A 59 -2.78 27.25 -0.49
CA TYR A 59 -2.81 25.99 0.27
C TYR A 59 -3.36 26.25 1.67
N SER A 60 -4.26 25.38 2.15
CA SER A 60 -4.97 25.58 3.41
C SER A 60 -4.01 25.88 4.56
N ASP A 61 -4.19 27.01 5.24
CA ASP A 61 -3.34 27.54 6.31
C ASP A 61 -3.04 26.51 7.43
N ASN A 62 -3.88 25.49 7.57
CA ASN A 62 -3.77 24.45 8.61
C ASN A 62 -2.55 23.52 8.44
N ILE A 63 -2.18 23.11 7.21
CA ILE A 63 -0.96 22.27 7.01
C ILE A 63 0.28 23.10 7.33
N ARG A 64 0.27 24.37 6.91
CA ARG A 64 1.35 25.33 7.08
C ARG A 64 1.62 25.59 8.56
N CYS A 65 0.56 25.79 9.36
CA CYS A 65 0.69 25.97 10.81
C CYS A 65 1.19 24.70 11.53
N GLY A 66 0.82 23.50 11.09
CA GLY A 66 1.28 22.25 11.71
C GLY A 66 2.76 21.96 11.46
N ILE A 67 3.22 22.13 10.21
CA ILE A 67 4.63 21.89 9.84
C ILE A 67 5.57 22.92 10.49
N MET A 68 5.12 24.17 10.66
CA MET A 68 5.95 25.26 11.19
C MET A 68 6.02 25.35 12.72
N LYS A 69 5.10 24.72 13.46
CA LYS A 69 5.02 24.87 14.92
C LYS A 69 5.78 23.81 15.72
N HIS A 70 6.28 22.76 15.07
CA HIS A 70 6.91 21.63 15.76
C HIS A 70 8.28 21.29 15.18
N ASP A 71 9.21 20.89 16.04
CA ASP A 71 10.48 20.25 15.66
C ASP A 71 10.18 18.88 15.02
N MET A 72 9.82 18.89 13.73
CA MET A 72 9.56 17.67 12.95
C MET A 72 10.74 17.34 12.03
N SER A 73 10.97 16.04 11.80
CA SER A 73 11.91 15.61 10.77
C SER A 73 11.34 15.88 9.38
N MET A 74 12.22 16.02 8.38
CA MET A 74 11.82 16.19 6.97
C MET A 74 10.89 15.07 6.49
N GLN A 75 11.06 13.86 7.01
CA GLN A 75 10.20 12.73 6.66
C GLN A 75 8.80 12.87 7.25
N GLN A 76 8.67 13.26 8.52
CA GLN A 76 7.36 13.54 9.12
C GLN A 76 6.62 14.64 8.35
N ALA A 77 7.34 15.68 7.91
CA ALA A 77 6.75 16.72 7.07
C ALA A 77 6.25 16.18 5.72
N ARG A 78 7.03 15.31 5.03
CA ARG A 78 6.60 14.64 3.80
C ARG A 78 5.35 13.81 4.02
N ASP A 79 5.36 13.00 5.07
CA ASP A 79 4.29 12.08 5.41
C ASP A 79 2.98 12.85 5.65
N LEU A 80 3.03 13.93 6.44
CA LEU A 80 1.86 14.80 6.69
C LEU A 80 1.33 15.47 5.42
N VAL A 81 2.21 16.01 4.57
CA VAL A 81 1.78 16.62 3.29
C VAL A 81 1.06 15.57 2.45
N ARG A 82 1.59 14.36 2.35
CA ARG A 82 1.00 13.32 1.49
C ARG A 82 -0.32 12.80 2.02
N ILE A 83 -0.43 12.61 3.32
CA ILE A 83 -1.67 12.22 3.98
C ILE A 83 -2.73 13.29 3.74
N HIS A 84 -2.38 14.57 3.89
CA HIS A 84 -3.31 15.64 3.55
C HIS A 84 -3.82 15.54 2.12
N PHE A 85 -2.92 15.43 1.13
CA PHE A 85 -3.32 15.31 -0.27
C PHE A 85 -4.11 14.03 -0.55
N LEU A 86 -3.76 12.91 0.11
CA LEU A 86 -4.50 11.65 0.00
C LEU A 86 -5.94 11.81 0.49
N GLN A 87 -6.15 12.49 1.62
CA GLN A 87 -7.49 12.77 2.14
C GLN A 87 -8.27 13.70 1.22
N GLN A 88 -7.62 14.73 0.65
CA GLN A 88 -8.26 15.61 -0.34
C GLN A 88 -8.68 14.86 -1.60
N GLU A 89 -7.84 13.93 -2.06
CA GLU A 89 -8.03 13.13 -3.26
C GLU A 89 -9.16 12.10 -3.11
N THR A 90 -9.16 11.39 -2.00
CA THR A 90 -10.03 10.22 -1.79
C THR A 90 -11.30 10.54 -1.01
N LYS A 91 -11.29 11.66 -0.25
CA LYS A 91 -12.29 11.95 0.78
C LYS A 91 -12.34 10.89 1.89
N TYR A 92 -11.27 10.10 2.05
CA TYR A 92 -11.13 9.09 3.10
C TYR A 92 -10.28 9.65 4.23
N LEU A 93 -10.47 9.17 5.45
CA LEU A 93 -9.55 9.43 6.54
C LEU A 93 -8.28 8.62 6.35
N ALA A 94 -7.11 9.25 6.41
CA ALA A 94 -5.85 8.54 6.25
C ALA A 94 -5.13 8.44 7.60
N PHE A 95 -4.74 7.21 7.92
CA PHE A 95 -4.00 6.81 9.10
C PHE A 95 -2.64 6.29 8.67
N THR A 96 -1.70 6.33 9.58
CA THR A 96 -0.29 6.14 9.26
C THR A 96 0.36 5.19 10.24
N MET A 97 1.31 4.40 9.75
CA MET A 97 2.07 3.46 10.58
C MET A 97 3.56 3.48 10.27
N SER A 98 4.33 3.52 11.36
CA SER A 98 5.77 3.66 11.39
C SER A 98 6.45 2.51 12.14
N LYS A 99 7.59 2.03 11.63
CA LYS A 99 8.51 1.16 12.40
C LYS A 99 9.47 1.93 13.32
N SER A 100 9.49 3.26 13.29
CA SER A 100 10.40 4.09 14.09
C SER A 100 9.77 4.53 15.40
N THR A 101 10.43 4.21 16.51
CA THR A 101 10.02 4.56 17.89
C THR A 101 10.03 6.06 18.16
N ASN A 102 10.69 6.85 17.30
CA ASN A 102 10.79 8.30 17.43
C ASN A 102 9.59 9.07 16.86
N THR A 103 8.53 8.36 16.46
CA THR A 103 7.34 8.97 15.86
C THR A 103 6.27 9.15 16.95
N PRO A 104 5.64 10.33 17.06
CA PRO A 104 4.55 10.53 18.01
C PRO A 104 3.45 9.49 17.79
N ASN A 105 3.11 8.72 18.83
CA ASN A 105 1.96 7.83 18.78
C ASN A 105 0.71 8.65 19.12
N ASP A 106 0.10 9.21 18.07
CA ASP A 106 -1.11 10.03 18.18
C ASP A 106 -2.32 9.31 17.58
N TRP A 107 -3.42 10.04 17.37
CA TRP A 107 -4.65 9.46 16.82
C TRP A 107 -4.53 9.00 15.36
N PHE A 108 -3.77 9.70 14.52
CA PHE A 108 -3.61 9.41 13.10
C PHE A 108 -2.33 8.62 12.81
N HIS A 109 -1.46 8.47 13.79
CA HIS A 109 -0.17 7.82 13.68
C HIS A 109 0.01 6.69 14.69
N THR A 110 0.30 5.49 14.21
CA THR A 110 0.61 4.32 15.03
C THR A 110 2.05 3.88 14.85
N PHE A 111 2.76 3.71 15.95
CA PHE A 111 4.01 2.94 15.92
C PHE A 111 3.69 1.44 15.88
N GLY A 112 4.34 0.70 14.99
CA GLY A 112 4.25 -0.75 14.97
C GLY A 112 5.03 -1.41 13.84
N ASP A 113 5.43 -2.65 14.09
CA ASP A 113 6.09 -3.47 13.10
C ASP A 113 5.06 -4.30 12.32
N TYR A 114 4.69 -3.81 11.14
CA TYR A 114 3.78 -4.50 10.21
C TYR A 114 4.35 -5.80 9.60
N SER A 115 5.50 -6.29 10.07
CA SER A 115 5.99 -7.63 9.82
C SER A 115 5.54 -8.67 10.87
N HIS A 116 4.98 -8.24 12.00
CA HIS A 116 4.64 -9.11 13.13
C HIS A 116 3.14 -9.31 13.29
N LYS A 117 2.74 -10.52 13.72
CA LYS A 117 1.33 -10.90 13.89
C LYS A 117 0.52 -9.92 14.75
N ASN A 118 1.11 -9.45 15.84
CA ASN A 118 0.42 -8.65 16.85
C ASN A 118 -0.03 -7.29 16.31
N ILE A 119 0.50 -6.83 15.17
CA ILE A 119 0.15 -5.53 14.61
C ILE A 119 -1.34 -5.40 14.27
N VAL A 120 -1.98 -6.49 13.86
CA VAL A 120 -3.42 -6.48 13.54
C VAL A 120 -4.23 -6.33 14.82
N ASP A 121 -3.85 -7.00 15.90
CA ASP A 121 -4.49 -6.86 17.21
C ASP A 121 -4.32 -5.44 17.77
N GLU A 122 -3.15 -4.83 17.57
CA GLU A 122 -2.88 -3.44 17.93
C GLU A 122 -3.75 -2.46 17.14
N LEU A 123 -3.88 -2.66 15.82
CA LEU A 123 -4.78 -1.87 14.96
C LEU A 123 -6.23 -2.00 15.41
N VAL A 124 -6.69 -3.23 15.68
CA VAL A 124 -8.05 -3.51 16.17
C VAL A 124 -8.27 -2.80 17.50
N THR A 125 -7.35 -2.95 18.45
CA THR A 125 -7.45 -2.32 19.77
C THR A 125 -7.54 -0.81 19.66
N LYS A 126 -6.70 -0.20 18.81
CA LYS A 126 -6.63 1.26 18.67
C LYS A 126 -7.82 1.86 17.91
N TYR A 127 -8.27 1.22 16.83
CA TYR A 127 -9.19 1.85 15.87
C TYR A 127 -10.61 1.30 15.88
N LYS A 128 -10.86 0.13 16.50
CA LYS A 128 -12.20 -0.46 16.56
C LYS A 128 -13.16 0.32 17.46
N MET A 129 -12.68 0.79 18.62
CA MET A 129 -13.49 1.58 19.55
C MET A 129 -13.90 2.95 18.97
N SER A 130 -13.19 3.38 17.94
CA SER A 130 -13.29 4.71 17.34
C SER A 130 -14.19 4.76 16.11
N ASN A 131 -14.86 3.64 15.75
CA ASN A 131 -15.62 3.48 14.50
C ASN A 131 -14.81 3.81 13.22
N VAL A 132 -13.48 3.73 13.30
CA VAL A 132 -12.56 3.97 12.16
C VAL A 132 -12.45 2.72 11.28
N LEU A 133 -12.52 1.54 11.90
CA LEU A 133 -12.45 0.28 11.19
C LEU A 133 -13.79 -0.10 10.54
N PRO A 134 -13.75 -0.75 9.37
CA PRO A 134 -12.56 -1.25 8.66
C PRO A 134 -11.86 -0.23 7.72
N PHE A 135 -10.58 -0.45 7.41
CA PHE A 135 -9.85 0.30 6.38
C PHE A 135 -10.25 -0.15 4.98
N TYR A 136 -10.53 0.78 4.08
CA TYR A 136 -10.81 0.51 2.67
C TYR A 136 -9.54 0.13 1.90
N ASN A 137 -8.44 0.84 2.18
CA ASN A 137 -7.17 0.58 1.51
C ASN A 137 -6.05 0.47 2.55
N VAL A 138 -5.10 -0.42 2.29
CA VAL A 138 -3.81 -0.45 2.99
C VAL A 138 -2.72 -0.21 1.95
N ILE A 139 -1.85 0.76 2.18
CA ILE A 139 -0.85 1.18 1.20
C ILE A 139 0.52 1.12 1.86
N LEU A 140 1.43 0.33 1.28
CA LEU A 140 2.83 0.36 1.70
C LEU A 140 3.55 1.50 0.98
N ASP A 141 3.93 2.49 1.76
CA ASP A 141 4.49 3.74 1.32
C ASP A 141 6.00 3.75 1.36
N TYR A 142 6.59 3.13 0.36
CA TYR A 142 8.03 3.00 0.22
C TYR A 142 8.54 3.59 -1.08
N PHE A 143 7.82 4.56 -1.65
CA PHE A 143 8.14 5.10 -2.98
C PHE A 143 9.47 5.89 -3.05
N TRP A 144 10.17 6.02 -1.92
CA TRP A 144 11.42 6.76 -1.74
C TRP A 144 12.61 5.86 -1.41
N ASN A 145 12.34 4.59 -1.12
CA ASN A 145 13.33 3.69 -0.58
C ASN A 145 13.89 2.83 -1.71
N PRO A 146 15.21 2.64 -1.78
CA PRO A 146 15.79 1.73 -2.75
C PRO A 146 15.24 0.31 -2.54
N PRO A 147 15.14 -0.52 -3.59
CA PRO A 147 14.63 -1.88 -3.46
C PRO A 147 15.33 -2.72 -2.38
N THR A 148 16.62 -2.48 -2.14
CA THR A 148 17.40 -3.14 -1.08
C THR A 148 16.88 -2.86 0.33
N TYR A 149 16.34 -1.66 0.57
CA TYR A 149 15.75 -1.29 1.85
C TYR A 149 14.50 -2.13 2.15
N MET A 150 13.71 -2.48 1.12
CA MET A 150 12.54 -3.36 1.28
C MET A 150 12.94 -4.72 1.85
N ALA A 151 13.96 -5.35 1.25
CA ALA A 151 14.43 -6.67 1.65
C ALA A 151 15.01 -6.69 3.08
N GLN A 152 15.52 -5.56 3.55
CA GLN A 152 16.08 -5.42 4.91
C GLN A 152 15.03 -5.11 5.97
N ASN A 153 13.95 -4.40 5.60
CA ASN A 153 13.01 -3.83 6.56
C ASN A 153 11.62 -4.44 6.52
N VAL A 154 11.28 -5.21 5.49
CA VAL A 154 10.01 -5.92 5.38
C VAL A 154 10.30 -7.41 5.47
N SER A 155 9.66 -8.10 6.40
CA SER A 155 9.85 -9.55 6.54
C SER A 155 8.81 -10.31 5.70
N PRO A 156 9.06 -11.58 5.37
CA PRO A 156 8.05 -12.44 4.74
C PRO A 156 6.78 -12.58 5.59
N GLY A 157 6.86 -12.34 6.91
CA GLY A 157 5.74 -12.32 7.84
C GLY A 157 4.63 -11.33 7.47
N LEU A 158 4.95 -10.24 6.76
CA LEU A 158 3.93 -9.36 6.19
C LEU A 158 2.95 -10.18 5.31
N PHE A 159 3.48 -11.00 4.41
CA PHE A 159 2.73 -11.71 3.37
C PHE A 159 1.98 -12.95 3.90
N CYS A 160 2.62 -13.75 4.76
CA CYS A 160 2.03 -15.01 5.23
C CYS A 160 1.21 -14.86 6.52
N ILE A 161 1.36 -13.74 7.25
CA ILE A 161 0.66 -13.51 8.52
C ILE A 161 -0.17 -12.25 8.44
N VAL A 162 0.46 -11.08 8.27
CA VAL A 162 -0.24 -9.80 8.49
C VAL A 162 -1.32 -9.54 7.44
N LEU A 163 -1.03 -9.70 6.13
CA LEU A 163 -2.04 -9.45 5.10
C LEU A 163 -3.28 -10.36 5.29
N PRO A 164 -3.15 -11.69 5.43
CA PRO A 164 -4.31 -12.55 5.72
C PRO A 164 -5.06 -12.16 7.00
N GLU A 165 -4.36 -11.81 8.08
CA GLU A 165 -5.01 -11.43 9.34
C GLU A 165 -5.83 -10.14 9.22
N LEU A 166 -5.41 -9.17 8.38
CA LEU A 166 -6.22 -7.98 8.10
C LEU A 166 -7.60 -8.33 7.53
N VAL A 167 -7.67 -9.37 6.69
CA VAL A 167 -8.92 -9.88 6.12
C VAL A 167 -9.72 -10.65 7.18
N LYS A 168 -9.10 -11.61 7.86
CA LYS A 168 -9.77 -12.48 8.85
C LYS A 168 -10.40 -11.71 10.00
N THR A 169 -9.72 -10.68 10.48
CA THR A 169 -10.18 -9.86 11.61
C THR A 169 -11.21 -8.80 11.20
N GLY A 170 -11.49 -8.67 9.90
CA GLY A 170 -12.32 -7.59 9.37
C GLY A 170 -11.69 -6.22 9.57
N THR A 171 -10.36 -6.14 9.65
CA THR A 171 -9.61 -4.88 9.71
C THR A 171 -9.56 -4.22 8.33
N LEU A 172 -9.56 -5.03 7.27
CA LEU A 172 -9.70 -4.61 5.87
C LEU A 172 -11.17 -4.73 5.43
N PHE A 173 -11.73 -3.66 4.91
CA PHE A 173 -13.11 -3.58 4.44
C PHE A 173 -13.21 -4.33 3.13
N ILE A 174 -14.16 -5.24 2.96
CA ILE A 174 -14.36 -5.91 1.68
C ILE A 174 -15.66 -5.40 1.11
N SER A 175 -15.57 -4.64 0.00
CA SER A 175 -16.75 -4.14 -0.69
C SER A 175 -17.39 -5.25 -1.51
N ASP A 176 -18.70 -5.40 -1.39
CA ASP A 176 -19.50 -6.30 -2.25
C ASP A 176 -19.63 -5.75 -3.68
N ASN A 177 -19.41 -4.43 -3.86
CA ASN A 177 -19.34 -3.83 -5.18
C ASN A 177 -17.94 -4.02 -5.76
N TYR A 178 -17.85 -4.76 -6.87
CA TYR A 178 -16.59 -5.00 -7.57
C TYR A 178 -15.95 -3.71 -8.11
N GLU A 179 -16.77 -2.71 -8.45
CA GLU A 179 -16.29 -1.41 -8.96
C GLU A 179 -15.68 -0.53 -7.87
N ASP A 180 -15.92 -0.84 -6.59
CA ASP A 180 -15.33 -0.13 -5.47
C ASP A 180 -13.95 -0.69 -5.12
N ASP A 181 -12.99 0.20 -4.88
CA ASP A 181 -11.62 -0.14 -4.46
C ASP A 181 -11.51 -0.46 -2.96
N GLY A 182 -12.63 -0.76 -2.28
CA GLY A 182 -12.63 -1.29 -0.92
C GLY A 182 -11.99 -2.68 -0.82
N GLY A 183 -11.05 -2.85 0.10
CA GLY A 183 -10.41 -4.14 0.37
C GLY A 183 -9.13 -4.36 -0.40
N VAL A 184 -8.42 -3.27 -0.70
CA VAL A 184 -7.23 -3.32 -1.53
C VAL A 184 -5.98 -3.04 -0.72
N ILE A 185 -4.98 -3.89 -0.89
CA ILE A 185 -3.63 -3.69 -0.38
C ILE A 185 -2.71 -3.35 -1.56
N TRP A 186 -2.04 -2.21 -1.46
CA TRP A 186 -1.10 -1.72 -2.46
C TRP A 186 0.32 -1.87 -1.95
N LEU A 187 1.11 -2.72 -2.61
CA LEU A 187 2.54 -2.86 -2.34
C LEU A 187 3.36 -2.32 -3.52
N PRO A 188 4.50 -1.64 -3.29
CA PRO A 188 5.43 -1.31 -4.36
C PRO A 188 5.95 -2.57 -5.02
N PHE A 189 6.15 -2.53 -6.33
CA PHE A 189 6.74 -3.66 -7.04
C PHE A 189 8.25 -3.68 -6.79
N SER A 190 8.73 -4.79 -6.23
CA SER A 190 10.15 -5.12 -6.13
C SER A 190 10.32 -6.62 -6.33
N MET A 191 11.50 -7.05 -6.74
CA MET A 191 11.79 -8.47 -6.91
C MET A 191 11.65 -9.25 -5.60
N TYR A 192 12.02 -8.64 -4.48
CA TYR A 192 11.81 -9.19 -3.14
C TYR A 192 10.31 -9.41 -2.84
N PHE A 193 9.45 -8.46 -3.19
CA PHE A 193 8.01 -8.58 -2.97
C PHE A 193 7.38 -9.61 -3.88
N LEU A 194 7.84 -9.69 -5.13
CA LEU A 194 7.44 -10.74 -6.05
C LEU A 194 7.82 -12.12 -5.48
N GLU A 195 9.05 -12.26 -4.99
CA GLU A 195 9.56 -13.49 -4.38
C GLU A 195 8.70 -13.91 -3.18
N CYS A 196 8.45 -13.00 -2.23
CA CYS A 196 7.56 -13.25 -1.09
C CYS A 196 6.14 -13.62 -1.52
N THR A 197 5.61 -12.99 -2.56
CA THR A 197 4.27 -13.28 -3.09
C THR A 197 4.19 -14.69 -3.65
N VAL A 198 5.21 -15.12 -4.41
CA VAL A 198 5.28 -16.48 -4.97
C VAL A 198 5.48 -17.51 -3.86
N LEU A 199 6.39 -17.25 -2.93
CA LEU A 199 6.67 -18.16 -1.81
C LEU A 199 5.43 -18.41 -0.93
N HIS A 200 4.53 -17.44 -0.85
CA HIS A 200 3.31 -17.52 -0.04
C HIS A 200 2.02 -17.54 -0.87
N ALA A 201 2.11 -17.93 -2.15
CA ALA A 201 0.99 -17.95 -3.08
C ALA A 201 -0.21 -18.75 -2.53
N ASP A 202 0.05 -19.91 -1.92
CA ASP A 202 -0.97 -20.81 -1.36
C ASP A 202 -1.81 -20.12 -0.29
N ILE A 203 -1.16 -19.36 0.59
CA ILE A 203 -1.82 -18.60 1.65
C ILE A 203 -2.53 -17.39 1.05
N LEU A 204 -1.83 -16.60 0.23
CA LEU A 204 -2.35 -15.34 -0.31
C LEU A 204 -3.56 -15.56 -1.21
N SER A 205 -3.55 -16.60 -2.06
CA SER A 205 -4.65 -16.92 -2.97
C SER A 205 -5.94 -17.35 -2.27
N ALA A 206 -5.86 -17.76 -0.99
CA ALA A 206 -7.05 -18.04 -0.19
C ALA A 206 -7.82 -16.78 0.22
N TYR A 207 -7.16 -15.61 0.25
CA TYR A 207 -7.74 -14.34 0.73
C TYR A 207 -7.75 -13.23 -0.32
N PHE A 208 -6.93 -13.33 -1.37
CA PHE A 208 -6.69 -12.23 -2.30
C PHE A 208 -6.69 -12.65 -3.77
N ILE A 209 -7.19 -11.75 -4.60
CA ILE A 209 -6.83 -11.67 -6.02
C ILE A 209 -5.60 -10.76 -6.11
N VAL A 210 -4.49 -11.32 -6.58
CA VAL A 210 -3.24 -10.59 -6.78
C VAL A 210 -3.15 -10.12 -8.24
N SER A 211 -2.85 -8.85 -8.41
CA SER A 211 -2.76 -8.17 -9.69
C SER A 211 -1.51 -7.30 -9.74
N PHE A 212 -1.04 -7.06 -10.96
CA PHE A 212 0.22 -6.40 -11.24
C PHE A 212 -0.05 -5.14 -12.03
N ILE A 213 0.43 -4.00 -11.53
CA ILE A 213 0.08 -2.69 -12.06
C ILE A 213 1.32 -2.07 -12.69
N THR A 214 1.19 -1.73 -13.97
CA THR A 214 2.25 -1.08 -14.76
C THR A 214 2.21 0.44 -14.58
N SER A 215 3.25 1.12 -15.03
CA SER A 215 3.34 2.59 -14.99
C SER A 215 2.26 3.29 -15.80
N TYR A 216 1.66 2.61 -16.78
CA TYR A 216 0.53 3.11 -17.56
C TYR A 216 -0.77 3.21 -16.75
N ASN A 217 -0.90 2.39 -15.69
CA ASN A 217 -2.08 2.32 -14.82
C ASN A 217 -1.78 2.84 -13.41
N ARG A 218 -0.71 3.63 -13.26
CA ARG A 218 -0.22 4.09 -11.95
C ARG A 218 -1.20 5.01 -11.22
N ASP A 219 -2.13 5.64 -11.93
CA ASP A 219 -3.17 6.50 -11.33
C ASP A 219 -4.27 5.72 -10.58
N ASN A 220 -4.25 4.38 -10.66
CA ASN A 220 -5.12 3.54 -9.84
C ASN A 220 -4.69 3.52 -8.36
N ASN A 221 -3.41 3.79 -8.07
CA ASN A 221 -2.95 3.90 -6.68
C ASN A 221 -3.35 5.29 -6.12
N PRO A 222 -4.19 5.36 -5.06
CA PRO A 222 -4.70 6.64 -4.57
C PRO A 222 -3.60 7.51 -3.94
N LEU A 223 -2.59 6.92 -3.30
CA LEU A 223 -1.47 7.65 -2.72
C LEU A 223 -0.58 8.26 -3.80
N LEU A 224 -0.28 7.54 -4.88
CA LEU A 224 0.49 8.08 -6.00
C LEU A 224 -0.29 9.16 -6.75
N ARG A 225 -1.60 8.96 -6.97
CA ARG A 225 -2.47 9.97 -7.59
C ARG A 225 -2.50 11.26 -6.77
N ALA A 226 -2.58 11.13 -5.45
CA ALA A 226 -2.52 12.26 -4.53
C ALA A 226 -1.15 12.96 -4.52
N THR A 227 -0.04 12.21 -4.48
CA THR A 227 1.31 12.81 -4.42
C THR A 227 1.68 13.60 -5.67
N LYS A 228 1.16 13.22 -6.83
CA LYS A 228 1.36 13.96 -8.09
C LYS A 228 0.76 15.35 -8.10
N LYS A 229 -0.20 15.64 -7.22
CA LYS A 229 -0.82 16.96 -7.09
C LYS A 229 0.02 17.92 -6.25
N ILE A 230 1.01 17.42 -5.52
CA ILE A 230 1.90 18.25 -4.72
C ILE A 230 2.85 18.98 -5.67
N ASP A 231 3.05 20.28 -5.44
CA ASP A 231 3.96 21.08 -6.24
C ASP A 231 5.38 20.48 -6.27
N ARG A 232 5.95 20.37 -7.47
CA ARG A 232 7.22 19.67 -7.69
C ARG A 232 8.39 20.42 -7.09
N SER A 233 8.42 21.74 -7.27
CA SER A 233 9.44 22.60 -6.68
C SER A 233 9.35 22.54 -5.16
N PHE A 234 8.14 22.53 -4.60
CA PHE A 234 7.94 22.37 -3.18
C PHE A 234 8.50 21.05 -2.63
N MET A 235 8.17 19.92 -3.25
CA MET A 235 8.67 18.60 -2.81
C MET A 235 10.20 18.52 -2.87
N LEU A 236 10.82 19.13 -3.88
CA LEU A 236 12.27 19.13 -4.05
C LEU A 236 12.96 20.09 -3.07
N GLU A 237 12.57 21.36 -3.08
CA GLU A 237 13.25 22.44 -2.36
C GLU A 237 13.03 22.37 -0.85
N ASN A 238 11.84 21.97 -0.42
CA ASN A 238 11.44 22.05 0.99
C ASN A 238 11.40 20.68 1.66
N LEU A 239 11.11 19.66 0.87
CA LEU A 239 11.04 18.30 1.36
C LEU A 239 12.20 17.45 0.84
N GLY A 240 13.14 17.93 0.03
CA GLY A 240 14.33 17.17 -0.36
C GLY A 240 14.02 15.87 -1.12
N LYS A 241 12.89 15.82 -1.83
CA LYS A 241 12.41 14.64 -2.55
C LYS A 241 12.52 14.85 -4.05
N ASN A 242 13.29 14.00 -4.74
CA ASN A 242 13.40 14.08 -6.20
C ASN A 242 12.06 13.75 -6.87
N ILE A 243 11.78 14.44 -7.98
CA ILE A 243 10.49 14.40 -8.68
C ILE A 243 10.18 13.01 -9.27
N ASN A 244 11.21 12.22 -9.56
CA ASN A 244 11.12 10.91 -10.21
C ASN A 244 11.45 9.74 -9.28
N GLN A 245 11.49 9.93 -7.94
CA GLN A 245 11.85 8.84 -7.03
C GLN A 245 10.91 7.64 -7.15
N GLU A 246 9.60 7.88 -7.31
CA GLU A 246 8.65 6.78 -7.47
C GLU A 246 8.90 5.98 -8.76
N ASP A 247 9.27 6.67 -9.84
CA ASP A 247 9.61 6.03 -11.11
C ASP A 247 10.97 5.29 -11.02
N ILE A 248 11.92 5.77 -10.19
CA ILE A 248 13.22 5.11 -10.00
C ILE A 248 13.10 3.86 -9.11
N TYR A 249 12.35 3.96 -8.00
CA TYR A 249 12.37 2.94 -6.95
C TYR A 249 11.24 1.93 -7.03
N CYS A 250 10.10 2.30 -7.64
CA CYS A 250 8.97 1.38 -7.79
C CYS A 250 8.90 0.76 -9.18
N CYS A 251 9.68 1.23 -10.15
CA CYS A 251 9.67 0.65 -11.50
C CYS A 251 10.72 -0.44 -11.62
N VAL A 252 10.27 -1.68 -11.83
CA VAL A 252 11.17 -2.79 -12.19
C VAL A 252 11.12 -2.98 -13.69
N ASP A 253 12.29 -2.81 -14.33
CA ASP A 253 12.48 -3.06 -15.75
C ASP A 253 12.97 -4.49 -16.03
N LYS A 254 13.04 -4.86 -17.31
CA LYS A 254 13.54 -6.17 -17.72
C LYS A 254 14.96 -6.45 -17.22
N LYS A 255 15.83 -5.44 -17.18
CA LYS A 255 17.21 -5.60 -16.71
C LYS A 255 17.25 -5.95 -15.23
N ASN A 256 16.40 -5.33 -14.40
CA ASN A 256 16.28 -5.68 -12.99
C ASN A 256 15.82 -7.13 -12.84
N VAL A 257 14.88 -7.58 -13.67
CA VAL A 257 14.38 -8.96 -13.67
C VAL A 257 15.47 -9.97 -14.08
N ASP A 258 16.18 -9.69 -15.18
CA ASP A 258 17.23 -10.58 -15.73
C ASP A 258 18.43 -10.76 -14.78
N ASN A 259 18.72 -9.76 -13.94
CA ASN A 259 19.85 -9.77 -13.02
C ASN A 259 19.47 -10.17 -11.58
N TYR A 260 18.21 -10.50 -11.34
CA TYR A 260 17.76 -10.82 -9.98
C TYR A 260 18.08 -12.25 -9.60
N THR A 261 18.81 -12.41 -8.50
CA THR A 261 19.01 -13.70 -7.84
C THR A 261 18.04 -13.81 -6.67
N PRO A 262 17.18 -14.84 -6.61
CA PRO A 262 16.33 -15.12 -5.47
C PRO A 262 17.13 -15.14 -4.15
N THR A 263 16.58 -14.49 -3.13
CA THR A 263 17.27 -14.27 -1.85
C THR A 263 16.68 -15.09 -0.70
N LEU A 264 15.47 -15.62 -0.90
CA LEU A 264 14.76 -16.41 0.09
C LEU A 264 14.92 -17.92 -0.19
N PRO A 265 14.80 -18.78 0.83
CA PRO A 265 14.82 -20.22 0.62
C PRO A 265 13.61 -20.67 -0.20
N HIS A 266 13.87 -21.24 -1.37
CA HIS A 266 12.83 -21.80 -2.25
C HIS A 266 12.75 -23.32 -2.14
N THR A 267 11.54 -23.83 -2.30
CA THR A 267 11.34 -25.21 -2.73
C THR A 267 11.56 -25.31 -4.24
N GLU A 268 11.80 -26.52 -4.76
CA GLU A 268 11.90 -26.73 -6.22
C GLU A 268 10.66 -26.20 -6.96
N ARG A 269 9.47 -26.44 -6.39
CA ARG A 269 8.20 -25.94 -6.92
C ARG A 269 8.14 -24.42 -6.93
N SER A 270 8.38 -23.76 -5.79
CA SER A 270 8.30 -22.29 -5.70
C SER A 270 9.32 -21.60 -6.61
N MET A 271 10.45 -22.26 -6.89
CA MET A 271 11.46 -21.75 -7.81
C MET A 271 11.06 -21.91 -9.29
N ALA A 272 10.46 -23.05 -9.68
CA ALA A 272 9.88 -23.21 -11.01
C ALA A 272 8.78 -22.16 -11.27
N ASP A 273 7.96 -21.96 -10.26
CA ASP A 273 6.86 -21.01 -10.23
C ASP A 273 7.33 -19.55 -10.35
N PHE A 274 8.36 -19.19 -9.60
CA PHE A 274 9.02 -17.90 -9.69
C PHE A 274 9.61 -17.69 -11.09
N THR A 275 10.35 -18.66 -11.62
CA THR A 275 10.95 -18.60 -12.98
C THR A 275 9.89 -18.38 -14.06
N LYS A 276 8.75 -19.08 -13.95
CA LYS A 276 7.64 -18.91 -14.88
C LYS A 276 7.05 -17.51 -14.83
N LEU A 277 6.81 -16.99 -13.62
CA LEU A 277 6.27 -15.65 -13.45
C LEU A 277 7.24 -14.59 -13.98
N ILE A 278 8.53 -14.76 -13.71
CA ILE A 278 9.61 -13.93 -14.26
C ILE A 278 9.57 -13.89 -15.79
N SER A 279 9.46 -15.04 -16.46
CA SER A 279 9.40 -15.11 -17.93
C SER A 279 8.24 -14.32 -18.54
N ILE A 280 7.19 -14.12 -17.77
CA ILE A 280 5.98 -13.41 -18.21
C ILE A 280 6.08 -11.94 -17.88
N LEU A 281 6.61 -11.60 -16.70
CA LEU A 281 6.94 -10.24 -16.34
C LEU A 281 8.00 -9.62 -17.25
N GLN A 282 8.94 -10.41 -17.80
CA GLN A 282 9.89 -9.97 -18.84
C GLN A 282 9.21 -9.49 -20.13
N GLN A 283 7.94 -9.83 -20.34
CA GLN A 283 7.13 -9.37 -21.48
C GLN A 283 6.33 -8.11 -21.14
N MET A 284 6.35 -7.69 -19.87
CA MET A 284 5.66 -6.52 -19.36
C MET A 284 6.68 -5.41 -19.08
N ASP A 285 6.39 -4.21 -19.58
CA ASP A 285 7.25 -3.05 -19.30
C ASP A 285 6.73 -2.27 -18.08
N ASN A 286 7.68 -1.80 -17.28
CA ASN A 286 7.49 -0.79 -16.23
C ASN A 286 6.49 -1.19 -15.14
N MET A 287 6.76 -2.31 -14.46
CA MET A 287 5.96 -2.79 -13.35
C MET A 287 6.14 -1.89 -12.12
N MET A 288 5.05 -1.37 -11.55
CA MET A 288 5.07 -0.39 -10.46
C MET A 288 4.50 -0.89 -9.13
N PHE A 289 3.39 -1.64 -9.14
CA PHE A 289 2.74 -2.11 -7.91
C PHE A 289 2.29 -3.57 -8.00
N ILE A 290 2.20 -4.21 -6.84
CA ILE A 290 1.44 -5.43 -6.62
C ILE A 290 0.18 -5.04 -5.83
N ARG A 291 -0.99 -5.34 -6.40
CA ARG A 291 -2.30 -5.03 -5.81
C ARG A 291 -2.98 -6.33 -5.36
N TYR A 292 -3.31 -6.41 -4.08
CA TYR A 292 -4.05 -7.53 -3.48
C TYR A 292 -5.47 -7.06 -3.18
N LYS A 293 -6.46 -7.55 -3.92
CA LYS A 293 -7.88 -7.29 -3.67
C LYS A 293 -8.44 -8.44 -2.84
N ALA A 294 -8.93 -8.15 -1.64
CA ALA A 294 -9.55 -9.13 -0.76
C ALA A 294 -10.81 -9.74 -1.40
N ILE A 295 -11.08 -11.02 -1.14
CA ILE A 295 -12.26 -11.72 -1.64
C ILE A 295 -13.28 -11.97 -0.51
N THR A 296 -14.56 -11.74 -0.79
CA THR A 296 -15.68 -11.83 0.18
C THR A 296 -16.05 -13.27 0.56
N HIS A 297 -15.67 -14.26 -0.24
CA HIS A 297 -16.08 -15.66 -0.07
C HIS A 297 -14.89 -16.56 0.28
N VAL A 298 -14.50 -16.54 1.55
CA VAL A 298 -13.67 -17.59 2.14
C VAL A 298 -14.61 -18.77 2.46
N GLY A 299 -14.87 -19.64 1.47
CA GLY A 299 -15.57 -20.92 1.71
C GLY A 299 -16.64 -21.37 0.71
N ASP A 300 -17.00 -20.57 -0.30
CA ASP A 300 -18.00 -20.97 -1.30
C ASP A 300 -17.36 -21.07 -2.70
N ASP A 301 -16.78 -22.24 -2.99
CA ASP A 301 -16.03 -22.50 -4.22
C ASP A 301 -16.86 -22.36 -5.50
N LYS A 302 -18.20 -22.41 -5.41
CA LYS A 302 -19.09 -22.28 -6.58
C LYS A 302 -19.33 -20.82 -7.00
N LYS A 303 -19.48 -19.89 -6.06
CA LYS A 303 -19.58 -18.44 -6.37
C LYS A 303 -18.25 -17.82 -6.76
N ARG A 304 -17.12 -18.42 -6.33
CA ARG A 304 -15.77 -18.01 -6.75
C ARG A 304 -15.59 -18.02 -8.27
N THR A 305 -16.29 -18.89 -9.01
CA THR A 305 -16.12 -19.10 -10.45
C THR A 305 -16.96 -18.16 -11.33
N SER A 306 -18.02 -17.51 -10.81
CA SER A 306 -18.92 -16.67 -11.63
C SER A 306 -18.45 -15.21 -11.77
N TYR A 307 -17.88 -14.62 -10.72
CA TYR A 307 -17.29 -13.26 -10.77
C TYR A 307 -16.02 -13.17 -11.62
N LEU A 308 -15.56 -14.32 -12.08
CA LEU A 308 -14.35 -14.60 -12.83
C LEU A 308 -14.49 -14.24 -14.33
N LEU A 309 -15.71 -14.01 -14.82
CA LEU A 309 -16.01 -13.94 -16.27
C LEU A 309 -16.42 -12.55 -16.80
N ASP A 310 -16.89 -11.62 -15.96
CA ASP A 310 -17.59 -10.41 -16.46
C ASP A 310 -16.85 -9.06 -16.29
N SER A 311 -15.66 -9.02 -15.70
CA SER A 311 -14.87 -7.78 -15.62
C SER A 311 -13.46 -7.97 -16.16
N VAL A 312 -13.00 -7.03 -16.98
CA VAL A 312 -11.61 -6.89 -17.43
C VAL A 312 -10.71 -6.58 -16.22
N SER A 313 -10.40 -7.59 -15.41
CA SER A 313 -9.29 -7.62 -14.46
C SER A 313 -9.14 -9.02 -13.85
N THR A 314 -7.94 -9.57 -14.06
CA THR A 314 -7.18 -10.58 -13.29
C THR A 314 -7.93 -11.67 -12.55
N THR A 315 -7.56 -12.93 -12.78
CA THR A 315 -8.13 -13.96 -11.93
C THR A 315 -7.24 -15.16 -11.57
N ARG A 316 -7.15 -15.31 -10.24
CA ARG A 316 -6.69 -16.42 -9.37
C ARG A 316 -5.22 -16.55 -8.94
N PHE A 317 -4.29 -15.66 -9.30
CA PHE A 317 -2.84 -15.95 -9.15
C PHE A 317 -2.47 -17.31 -9.79
N LEU A 318 -3.16 -17.63 -10.89
CA LEU A 318 -2.79 -18.61 -11.92
C LEU A 318 -3.23 -20.08 -11.70
N ASN A 319 -4.38 -20.37 -11.08
CA ASN A 319 -4.80 -21.74 -10.72
C ASN A 319 -3.65 -22.59 -10.10
N HIS A 320 -2.74 -21.93 -9.36
CA HIS A 320 -1.49 -22.44 -8.77
C HIS A 320 -0.23 -22.56 -9.66
N ILE A 321 -0.07 -21.65 -10.63
CA ILE A 321 1.14 -21.43 -11.47
C ILE A 321 1.15 -22.32 -12.73
N GLY A 322 -0.06 -22.51 -13.26
CA GLY A 322 -0.40 -23.23 -14.50
C GLY A 322 -1.16 -22.36 -15.52
N GLY A 323 -0.78 -21.10 -15.74
CA GLY A 323 -1.29 -20.26 -16.85
C GLY A 323 -1.59 -18.83 -16.43
N ILE A 324 -0.95 -17.86 -17.09
CA ILE A 324 -1.10 -16.42 -16.77
C ILE A 324 -2.14 -15.77 -17.65
N TYR A 325 -3.12 -15.13 -17.01
CA TYR A 325 -4.00 -14.17 -17.66
C TYR A 325 -3.60 -12.75 -17.28
N ILE A 326 -3.01 -12.08 -18.27
CA ILE A 326 -2.70 -10.65 -18.28
C ILE A 326 -3.97 -9.92 -18.69
N ASP A 327 -4.27 -8.80 -18.05
CA ASP A 327 -5.36 -7.90 -18.44
C ASP A 327 -5.31 -7.63 -19.96
N GLN A 328 -6.40 -7.97 -20.66
CA GLN A 328 -6.48 -7.85 -22.12
C GLN A 328 -6.33 -6.41 -22.62
N THR A 329 -6.59 -5.40 -21.78
CA THR A 329 -6.35 -4.00 -22.14
C THR A 329 -4.86 -3.64 -22.19
N ILE A 330 -4.02 -4.32 -21.39
CA ILE A 330 -2.56 -4.22 -21.48
C ILE A 330 -2.08 -4.82 -22.82
N ILE A 331 -2.62 -5.98 -23.20
CA ILE A 331 -2.28 -6.65 -24.47
C ILE A 331 -2.64 -5.77 -25.69
N LYS A 332 -3.77 -5.05 -25.64
CA LYS A 332 -4.17 -4.13 -26.73
C LYS A 332 -3.33 -2.85 -26.80
N LYS A 333 -2.75 -2.38 -25.68
CA LYS A 333 -1.95 -1.14 -25.62
C LYS A 333 -0.45 -1.36 -25.85
N CYS A 334 0.08 -2.57 -25.66
CA CYS A 334 1.47 -2.91 -25.96
C CYS A 334 1.70 -3.11 -27.49
N ASN A 335 1.67 -2.00 -28.25
CA ASN A 335 2.30 -1.82 -29.57
C ASN A 335 2.18 -2.95 -30.62
N GLY A 336 1.01 -3.55 -30.82
CA GLY A 336 0.72 -4.39 -31.99
C GLY A 336 1.58 -5.65 -32.18
N LYS A 337 2.50 -5.95 -31.26
CA LYS A 337 3.25 -7.19 -31.22
C LYS A 337 2.35 -8.23 -30.58
N LYS A 338 1.87 -9.19 -31.36
CA LYS A 338 1.20 -10.38 -30.84
C LYS A 338 2.13 -11.00 -29.80
N ILE A 339 1.73 -10.97 -28.54
CA ILE A 339 2.33 -11.80 -27.50
C ILE A 339 2.06 -13.24 -27.93
N ASN A 340 3.10 -13.97 -28.33
CA ASN A 340 2.95 -15.35 -28.78
C ASN A 340 2.76 -16.27 -27.57
N ILE A 341 1.50 -16.47 -27.15
CA ILE A 341 1.13 -17.40 -26.09
C ILE A 341 1.00 -18.83 -26.67
N GLN A 342 2.00 -19.30 -27.42
CA GLN A 342 1.97 -20.65 -28.03
C GLN A 342 2.32 -21.80 -27.08
N GLY A 343 2.47 -21.53 -25.77
CA GLY A 343 2.82 -22.55 -24.76
C GLY A 343 1.70 -22.95 -23.79
N ILE A 344 0.44 -22.52 -24.02
CA ILE A 344 -0.68 -22.76 -23.08
C ILE A 344 -1.85 -23.44 -23.82
N LYS A 345 -1.56 -24.55 -24.48
CA LYS A 345 -2.59 -25.50 -24.90
C LYS A 345 -2.25 -26.87 -24.31
N GLU A 346 -3.31 -27.54 -23.85
CA GLU A 346 -3.41 -28.91 -23.36
C GLU A 346 -3.14 -29.12 -21.86
N ILE A 347 -4.19 -28.96 -21.04
CA ILE A 347 -4.46 -29.88 -19.91
C ILE A 347 -5.98 -30.12 -19.81
N HIS A 348 -6.35 -31.30 -20.31
CA HIS A 348 -7.48 -32.21 -20.03
C HIS A 348 -8.95 -31.85 -20.35
N GLN A 349 -9.43 -32.54 -21.40
CA GLN A 349 -10.73 -33.24 -21.41
C GLN A 349 -10.82 -34.21 -20.21
N GLU A 350 -11.97 -34.23 -19.54
CA GLU A 350 -12.32 -35.26 -18.56
C GLU A 350 -12.40 -36.63 -19.23
N PRO A 351 -11.92 -37.72 -18.58
CA PRO A 351 -12.22 -39.06 -19.02
C PRO A 351 -13.67 -39.41 -18.65
N SER A 352 -14.36 -39.99 -19.64
CA SER A 352 -15.76 -40.44 -19.72
C SER A 352 -16.46 -40.88 -18.44
#